data_AF-A0A6P2CX65-F1
#
_entry.id   AF-A0A6P2CX65-F1
#
_cell.length_a   1.000
_cell.length_b   1.000
_cell.length_c   1.000
_cell.angle_alpha   90.00
_cell.angle_beta   90.00
_cell.angle_gamma   90.00
#
_symmetry.space_group_name_H-M   'P 1'
#
loop_
_entity.id
_entity.type
_entity.pdbx_description
1 polymer ?
#
loop_
_entity_poly.entity_id
_entity_poly.type
_entity_poly.pdbx_seq_one_letter_code
_entity_poly.pdbx_strand_id
1 'polypeptide(L)'
;MTTFAELRSTEFAFGANCIPPARLVGGFVDGAPNATRHVVSAEALFRAYHECDEVNIEREAFGTVYQYPAAEYGAHVRRAGSPKGYDGPAACCRLVWDIDRPDLGAALADARKLVTYLLDRYKAHAENGLGIYFSGAKGFHVTLVALPGFHPLVHVPALVKLLCLTIARKAGATIDSAVYDRQRLFRLPNTRHPRTGLHKRFLEPEELFRLNADRVRELARNPAGYGVPVVCEDSETLADDWCDAEAQIIRAAPIGVSGVARREAPSSAPTVPKFVRDFIGFGDITDTGRAVTLFRCAAVLSESGTPPAVVRGLLEEPALKSGLDPREVEKQLAAGIGHGGKGRVT
;
A
#
# COMPACT_ATOMS: atom_id res chain seq x y z
N MET A 1 7.60 -17.06 15.84
CA MET A 1 6.77 -16.27 14.89
C MET A 1 7.25 -16.69 13.53
N THR A 2 6.42 -17.39 12.75
CA THR A 2 6.89 -18.07 11.53
C THR A 2 7.51 -17.07 10.55
N THR A 3 8.70 -17.42 10.06
CA THR A 3 9.55 -16.66 9.15
C THR A 3 9.65 -17.33 7.78
N PHE A 4 10.06 -16.58 6.77
CA PHE A 4 10.40 -17.13 5.46
C PHE A 4 11.59 -18.09 5.53
N ALA A 5 12.57 -17.82 6.41
CA ALA A 5 13.72 -18.71 6.62
C ALA A 5 13.30 -20.09 7.18
N GLU A 6 12.40 -20.14 8.17
CA GLU A 6 11.82 -21.39 8.68
C GLU A 6 11.02 -22.12 7.58
N LEU A 7 10.24 -21.38 6.77
CA LEU A 7 9.48 -21.98 5.66
C LEU A 7 10.39 -22.61 4.59
N ARG A 8 11.51 -21.95 4.21
CA ARG A 8 12.53 -22.53 3.30
C ARG A 8 13.20 -23.80 3.84
N SER A 9 13.17 -24.03 5.16
CA SER A 9 13.74 -25.25 5.77
C SER A 9 12.78 -26.45 5.79
N THR A 10 11.50 -26.24 5.46
CA THR A 10 10.53 -27.31 5.19
C THR A 10 10.50 -27.66 3.70
N GLU A 11 9.96 -28.81 3.31
CA GLU A 11 9.78 -29.23 1.90
C GLU A 11 8.67 -28.43 1.18
N PHE A 12 8.75 -27.10 1.26
CA PHE A 12 7.74 -26.20 0.75
C PHE A 12 7.95 -25.98 -0.75
N ALA A 13 7.16 -26.69 -1.56
CA ALA A 13 7.18 -26.57 -3.01
C ALA A 13 6.72 -25.16 -3.46
N PHE A 14 7.68 -24.26 -3.68
CA PHE A 14 7.48 -23.05 -4.47
C PHE A 14 7.14 -23.49 -5.90
N GLY A 15 5.85 -23.46 -6.23
CA GLY A 15 5.35 -24.04 -7.48
C GLY A 15 5.94 -23.34 -8.71
N ALA A 16 6.61 -24.11 -9.57
CA ALA A 16 7.37 -23.67 -10.75
C ALA A 16 6.59 -22.86 -11.82
N ASN A 17 5.31 -22.59 -11.58
CA ASN A 17 4.39 -21.85 -12.45
C ASN A 17 3.96 -20.49 -11.87
N CYS A 18 4.69 -19.95 -10.88
CA CYS A 18 4.29 -18.75 -10.13
C CYS A 18 2.90 -18.86 -9.43
N ILE A 19 2.46 -20.07 -9.08
CA ILE A 19 1.17 -20.31 -8.40
C ILE A 19 1.36 -20.27 -6.88
N PRO A 20 0.60 -19.44 -6.13
CA PRO A 20 0.67 -19.43 -4.68
C PRO A 20 0.19 -20.75 -4.04
N PRO A 21 0.83 -21.20 -2.94
CA PRO A 21 0.56 -22.48 -2.30
C PRO A 21 -0.77 -22.52 -1.51
N ALA A 22 -1.34 -21.35 -1.22
CA ALA A 22 -2.66 -21.19 -0.61
C ALA A 22 -3.66 -20.63 -1.63
N ARG A 23 -4.95 -20.90 -1.44
CA ARG A 23 -6.01 -20.20 -2.18
C ARG A 23 -6.07 -18.75 -1.72
N LEU A 24 -5.27 -17.90 -2.37
CA LEU A 24 -5.21 -16.46 -2.11
C LEU A 24 -6.31 -15.72 -2.88
N VAL A 25 -6.86 -14.68 -2.26
CA VAL A 25 -7.84 -13.76 -2.84
C VAL A 25 -7.38 -12.32 -2.70
N GLY A 26 -7.86 -11.46 -3.58
CA GLY A 26 -7.65 -10.02 -3.55
C GLY A 26 -8.95 -9.25 -3.47
N GLY A 27 -8.84 -7.96 -3.20
CA GLY A 27 -9.93 -7.01 -3.38
C GLY A 27 -9.92 -6.44 -4.80
N PHE A 28 -11.06 -6.49 -5.49
CA PHE A 28 -11.28 -5.88 -6.81
C PHE A 28 -12.23 -4.70 -6.69
N VAL A 29 -11.93 -3.58 -7.35
CA VAL A 29 -12.85 -2.46 -7.55
C VAL A 29 -12.90 -2.13 -9.04
N ASP A 30 -14.11 -2.10 -9.60
CA ASP A 30 -14.37 -1.76 -10.99
C ASP A 30 -14.91 -0.32 -11.06
N GLY A 31 -14.29 0.54 -11.87
CA GLY A 31 -14.46 1.99 -11.79
C GLY A 31 -13.68 2.63 -10.63
N ALA A 32 -14.23 3.72 -10.08
CA ALA A 32 -13.54 4.60 -9.16
C ALA A 32 -13.10 3.90 -7.84
N PRO A 33 -11.97 4.29 -7.21
CA PRO A 33 -11.43 3.62 -6.01
C PRO A 33 -12.34 3.53 -4.77
N ASN A 34 -13.45 4.28 -4.75
CA ASN A 34 -14.45 4.29 -3.69
C ASN A 34 -15.71 3.43 -4.00
N ALA A 35 -15.77 2.80 -5.18
CA ALA A 35 -16.84 1.87 -5.53
C ALA A 35 -16.73 0.54 -4.76
N THR A 36 -17.74 -0.32 -4.93
CA THR A 36 -17.86 -1.61 -4.23
C THR A 36 -16.61 -2.47 -4.43
N ARG A 37 -16.06 -2.99 -3.32
CA ARG A 37 -14.92 -3.92 -3.36
C ARG A 37 -15.42 -5.37 -3.33
N HIS A 38 -15.17 -6.09 -4.43
CA HIS A 38 -15.46 -7.50 -4.60
C HIS A 38 -14.26 -8.36 -4.15
N VAL A 39 -14.50 -9.64 -3.79
CA VAL A 39 -13.44 -10.59 -3.44
C VAL A 39 -13.22 -11.55 -4.61
N VAL A 40 -11.99 -11.63 -5.12
CA VAL A 40 -11.65 -12.33 -6.38
C VAL A 40 -10.37 -13.16 -6.24
N SER A 41 -10.07 -14.02 -7.22
CA SER A 41 -8.71 -14.53 -7.40
C SER A 41 -7.82 -13.39 -7.90
N ALA A 42 -6.86 -12.95 -7.08
CA ALA A 42 -6.06 -11.75 -7.36
C ALA A 42 -5.17 -11.90 -8.61
N GLU A 43 -4.48 -13.04 -8.72
CA GLU A 43 -3.53 -13.30 -9.80
C GLU A 43 -4.26 -13.55 -11.13
N ALA A 44 -5.39 -14.27 -11.11
CA ALA A 44 -6.21 -14.48 -12.31
C ALA A 44 -6.79 -13.15 -12.84
N LEU A 45 -7.26 -12.27 -11.94
CA LEU A 45 -7.70 -10.93 -12.32
C LEU A 45 -6.55 -10.09 -12.90
N PHE A 46 -5.38 -10.11 -12.25
CA PHE A 46 -4.21 -9.38 -12.72
C PHE A 46 -3.79 -9.85 -14.12
N ARG A 47 -3.78 -11.18 -14.35
CA ARG A 47 -3.52 -11.80 -15.64
C ARG A 47 -4.52 -11.35 -16.71
N ALA A 48 -5.82 -11.49 -16.46
CA ALA A 48 -6.86 -11.09 -17.40
C ALA A 48 -6.70 -9.61 -17.83
N TYR A 49 -6.41 -8.71 -16.89
CA TYR A 49 -6.13 -7.31 -17.20
C TYR A 49 -4.79 -7.07 -17.94
N HIS A 50 -3.78 -7.91 -17.74
CA HIS A 50 -2.50 -7.83 -18.45
C HIS A 50 -2.62 -8.33 -19.89
N GLU A 51 -3.32 -9.44 -20.09
CA GLU A 51 -3.49 -10.11 -21.38
C GLU A 51 -4.69 -9.56 -22.19
N CYS A 52 -5.51 -8.70 -21.58
CA CYS A 52 -6.77 -8.14 -22.10
C CYS A 52 -7.88 -9.19 -22.36
N ASP A 53 -7.85 -10.28 -21.59
CA ASP A 53 -8.77 -11.42 -21.70
C ASP A 53 -10.09 -11.17 -20.95
N GLU A 54 -11.21 -11.17 -21.66
CA GLU A 54 -12.61 -10.95 -21.20
C GLU A 54 -12.86 -9.77 -20.21
N VAL A 55 -11.95 -8.79 -20.12
CA VAL A 55 -12.01 -7.65 -19.17
C VAL A 55 -12.45 -6.33 -19.78
N ASN A 56 -13.08 -5.48 -18.96
CA ASN A 56 -13.35 -4.09 -19.33
C ASN A 56 -12.13 -3.20 -19.03
N ILE A 57 -11.38 -2.84 -20.07
CA ILE A 57 -10.23 -1.94 -20.03
C ILE A 57 -10.56 -0.45 -20.22
N GLU A 58 -11.79 -0.12 -20.67
CA GLU A 58 -12.20 1.26 -21.04
C GLU A 58 -12.44 2.20 -19.84
N ARG A 59 -12.37 1.66 -18.63
CA ARG A 59 -12.42 2.42 -17.37
C ARG A 59 -11.25 2.07 -16.47
N GLU A 60 -11.06 2.86 -15.42
CA GLU A 60 -10.14 2.50 -14.35
C GLU A 60 -10.71 1.31 -13.55
N ALA A 61 -9.81 0.42 -13.13
CA ALA A 61 -10.12 -0.70 -12.25
C ALA A 61 -8.89 -1.05 -11.41
N PHE A 62 -9.10 -1.63 -10.22
CA PHE A 62 -8.08 -1.73 -9.20
C PHE A 62 -8.10 -3.11 -8.51
N GLY A 63 -6.91 -3.68 -8.31
CA GLY A 63 -6.68 -4.84 -7.43
C GLY A 63 -6.04 -4.40 -6.12
N THR A 64 -6.03 -5.26 -5.09
CA THR A 64 -5.20 -5.02 -3.89
C THR A 64 -3.73 -5.35 -4.16
N VAL A 65 -2.81 -4.53 -3.62
CA VAL A 65 -1.35 -4.79 -3.67
C VAL A 65 -1.02 -6.14 -3.04
N TYR A 66 -1.69 -6.44 -1.92
CA TYR A 66 -1.55 -7.67 -1.16
C TYR A 66 -2.66 -8.66 -1.52
N GLN A 67 -2.38 -9.94 -1.28
CA GLN A 67 -3.31 -11.05 -1.43
C GLN A 67 -3.50 -11.71 -0.05
N TYR A 68 -4.64 -12.36 0.20
CA TYR A 68 -5.03 -12.81 1.54
C TYR A 68 -5.55 -14.25 1.50
N PRO A 69 -5.38 -15.05 2.56
CA PRO A 69 -6.03 -16.36 2.70
C PRO A 69 -7.55 -16.27 2.55
N ALA A 70 -8.13 -17.08 1.66
CA ALA A 70 -9.55 -16.99 1.30
C ALA A 70 -10.52 -17.24 2.47
N ALA A 71 -10.16 -18.12 3.41
CA ALA A 71 -11.04 -18.45 4.53
C ALA A 71 -11.09 -17.30 5.54
N GLU A 72 -9.93 -16.79 5.96
CA GLU A 72 -9.75 -15.74 6.96
C GLU A 72 -10.23 -14.38 6.45
N TYR A 73 -9.86 -14.00 5.23
CA TYR A 73 -10.33 -12.75 4.62
C TYR A 73 -11.83 -12.81 4.32
N GLY A 74 -12.32 -13.94 3.80
CA GLY A 74 -13.76 -14.15 3.60
C GLY A 74 -14.56 -14.13 4.91
N ALA A 75 -14.02 -14.70 6.00
CA ALA A 75 -14.64 -14.65 7.33
C ALA A 75 -14.65 -13.23 7.90
N HIS A 76 -13.57 -12.46 7.74
CA HIS A 76 -13.54 -11.05 8.12
C HIS A 76 -14.60 -10.23 7.38
N VAL A 77 -14.64 -10.31 6.04
CA VAL A 77 -15.58 -9.55 5.21
C VAL A 77 -17.03 -9.91 5.53
N ARG A 78 -17.35 -11.20 5.71
CA ARG A 78 -18.71 -11.63 6.14
C ARG A 78 -19.10 -11.11 7.52
N ARG A 79 -18.15 -11.04 8.47
CA ARG A 79 -18.40 -10.58 9.85
C ARG A 79 -18.51 -9.06 9.96
N ALA A 80 -17.69 -8.32 9.22
CA ALA A 80 -17.57 -6.86 9.34
C ALA A 80 -18.38 -6.09 8.28
N GLY A 81 -18.95 -6.77 7.28
CA GLY A 81 -19.58 -6.13 6.11
C GLY A 81 -18.61 -5.35 5.22
N SER A 82 -17.30 -5.44 5.49
CA SER A 82 -16.25 -4.63 4.86
C SER A 82 -14.89 -5.33 5.01
N PRO A 83 -13.95 -5.15 4.06
CA PRO A 83 -12.56 -5.55 4.22
C PRO A 83 -11.71 -4.53 5.01
N LYS A 84 -12.30 -3.38 5.40
CA LYS A 84 -11.63 -2.36 6.21
C LYS A 84 -11.28 -2.91 7.59
N GLY A 85 -10.02 -2.78 7.98
CA GLY A 85 -9.54 -3.26 9.29
C GLY A 85 -9.17 -4.74 9.34
N TYR A 86 -9.03 -5.41 8.19
CA TYR A 86 -8.40 -6.73 8.16
C TYR A 86 -6.93 -6.65 8.59
N ASP A 87 -6.60 -7.33 9.69
CA ASP A 87 -5.27 -7.40 10.31
C ASP A 87 -4.63 -8.81 10.26
N GLY A 88 -5.30 -9.76 9.59
CA GLY A 88 -4.81 -11.12 9.37
C GLY A 88 -3.68 -11.24 8.34
N PRO A 89 -3.19 -12.47 8.08
CA PRO A 89 -2.04 -12.73 7.21
C PRO A 89 -2.22 -12.19 5.79
N ALA A 90 -1.12 -11.73 5.17
CA ALA A 90 -1.11 -11.25 3.80
C ALA A 90 0.11 -11.77 3.05
N ALA A 91 -0.08 -12.11 1.78
CA ALA A 91 0.97 -12.40 0.81
C ALA A 91 1.20 -11.17 -0.09
N CYS A 92 2.34 -11.14 -0.76
CA CYS A 92 2.73 -10.10 -1.71
C CYS A 92 3.48 -10.75 -2.87
N CYS A 93 2.74 -11.38 -3.79
CA CYS A 93 3.31 -12.13 -4.91
C CYS A 93 4.14 -11.26 -5.88
N ARG A 94 3.94 -9.93 -5.84
CA ARG A 94 4.70 -8.95 -6.60
C ARG A 94 5.02 -7.75 -5.72
N LEU A 95 6.31 -7.45 -5.52
CA LEU A 95 6.75 -6.18 -4.95
C LEU A 95 6.28 -5.05 -5.86
N VAL A 96 5.92 -3.90 -5.29
CA VAL A 96 5.44 -2.73 -6.05
C VAL A 96 6.22 -1.48 -5.67
N TRP A 97 6.46 -0.62 -6.66
CA TRP A 97 7.01 0.72 -6.53
C TRP A 97 6.15 1.68 -7.36
N ASP A 98 5.69 2.76 -6.74
CA ASP A 98 4.84 3.77 -7.37
C ASP A 98 5.61 5.09 -7.44
N ILE A 99 6.05 5.46 -8.63
CA ILE A 99 6.95 6.58 -8.91
C ILE A 99 6.10 7.73 -9.45
N ASP A 100 5.40 8.47 -8.59
CA ASP A 100 4.72 9.71 -8.98
C ASP A 100 5.64 10.93 -8.82
N ARG A 101 5.68 11.79 -9.83
CA ARG A 101 6.47 13.03 -9.84
C ARG A 101 5.68 14.13 -10.56
N PRO A 102 5.89 15.43 -10.24
CA PRO A 102 5.21 16.53 -10.93
C PRO A 102 5.47 16.62 -12.45
N ASP A 103 6.60 16.05 -12.90
CA ASP A 103 7.01 15.92 -14.30
C ASP A 103 7.25 14.44 -14.66
N LEU A 104 6.86 14.06 -15.89
CA LEU A 104 6.99 12.70 -16.42
C LEU A 104 8.44 12.38 -16.84
N GLY A 105 9.26 13.37 -17.21
CA GLY A 105 10.69 13.16 -17.46
C GLY A 105 11.44 12.75 -16.19
N ALA A 106 11.16 13.43 -15.08
CA ALA A 106 11.66 13.07 -13.76
C ALA A 106 11.17 11.70 -13.28
N ALA A 107 9.90 11.34 -13.55
CA ALA A 107 9.38 10.01 -13.23
C ALA A 107 10.04 8.91 -14.08
N LEU A 108 10.25 9.15 -15.38
CA LEU A 108 10.96 8.24 -16.29
C LEU A 108 12.42 8.04 -15.88
N ALA A 109 13.09 9.10 -15.42
CA ALA A 109 14.46 9.02 -14.92
C ALA A 109 14.55 8.15 -13.64
N ASP A 110 13.65 8.33 -12.68
CA ASP A 110 13.61 7.50 -11.47
C ASP A 110 13.20 6.05 -11.77
N ALA A 111 12.27 5.82 -12.71
CA ALA A 111 11.89 4.48 -13.17
C ALA A 111 13.08 3.74 -13.82
N ARG A 112 13.88 4.44 -14.64
CA ARG A 112 15.12 3.89 -15.22
C ARG A 112 16.14 3.51 -14.15
N LYS A 113 16.42 4.39 -13.18
CA LYS A 113 17.34 4.07 -12.06
C LYS A 113 16.89 2.81 -11.32
N LEU A 114 15.61 2.73 -10.98
CA LEU A 114 15.05 1.58 -10.26
C LEU A 114 15.17 0.30 -11.10
N VAL A 115 14.80 0.33 -12.37
CA VAL A 115 14.89 -0.84 -13.26
C VAL A 115 16.34 -1.27 -13.49
N THR A 116 17.28 -0.34 -13.71
CA THR A 116 18.72 -0.65 -13.77
C THR A 116 19.20 -1.31 -12.48
N TYR A 117 18.77 -0.81 -11.32
CA TYR A 117 19.15 -1.39 -10.03
C TYR A 117 18.56 -2.79 -9.81
N LEU A 118 17.30 -3.01 -10.19
CA LEU A 118 16.64 -4.31 -10.07
C LEU A 118 17.26 -5.35 -11.02
N LEU A 119 17.52 -4.97 -12.27
CA LEU A 119 18.22 -5.81 -13.25
C LEU A 119 19.64 -6.16 -12.79
N ASP A 120 20.42 -5.18 -12.32
CA ASP A 120 21.77 -5.44 -11.84
C ASP A 120 21.78 -6.31 -10.58
N ARG A 121 20.83 -6.12 -9.65
CA ARG A 121 20.82 -6.85 -8.38
C ARG A 121 20.27 -8.27 -8.46
N TYR A 122 19.22 -8.51 -9.25
CA TYR A 122 18.53 -9.81 -9.30
C TYR A 122 18.69 -10.56 -10.64
N LYS A 123 19.41 -9.97 -11.62
CA LYS A 123 19.80 -10.58 -12.91
C LYS A 123 18.59 -11.23 -13.61
N ALA A 124 18.71 -12.49 -14.03
CA ALA A 124 17.67 -13.27 -14.71
C ALA A 124 16.28 -13.25 -14.02
N HIS A 125 16.23 -13.14 -12.68
CA HIS A 125 14.97 -13.06 -11.95
C HIS A 125 14.28 -11.68 -12.15
N ALA A 126 15.04 -10.60 -12.31
CA ALA A 126 14.49 -9.31 -12.72
C ALA A 126 14.17 -9.26 -14.22
N GLU A 127 15.04 -9.82 -15.07
CA GLU A 127 14.83 -9.86 -16.53
C GLU A 127 13.50 -10.54 -16.90
N ASN A 128 13.16 -11.66 -16.25
CA ASN A 128 11.92 -12.38 -16.49
C ASN A 128 10.75 -11.93 -15.57
N GLY A 129 11.06 -11.29 -14.44
CA GLY A 129 10.08 -10.98 -13.39
C GLY A 129 9.62 -9.52 -13.29
N LEU A 130 10.19 -8.61 -14.08
CA LEU A 130 9.83 -7.19 -14.07
C LEU A 130 8.55 -6.90 -14.84
N GLY A 131 7.59 -6.27 -14.17
CA GLY A 131 6.47 -5.57 -14.79
C GLY A 131 6.69 -4.07 -14.74
N ILE A 132 7.01 -3.45 -15.88
CA ILE A 132 7.18 -2.01 -16.00
C ILE A 132 5.91 -1.44 -16.62
N TYR A 133 5.27 -0.50 -15.95
CA TYR A 133 4.08 0.18 -16.47
C TYR A 133 4.26 1.68 -16.39
N PHE A 134 4.01 2.37 -17.49
CA PHE A 134 3.70 3.78 -17.35
C PHE A 134 2.36 3.98 -16.65
N SER A 135 2.19 5.22 -16.20
CA SER A 135 1.08 6.04 -16.67
C SER A 135 1.03 6.96 -18.11
N GLY A 136 -0.38 6.95 -17.89
CA GLY A 136 -1.61 7.71 -18.22
C GLY A 136 -1.84 8.99 -17.41
N ALA A 137 -0.98 9.32 -16.45
CA ALA A 137 -0.97 10.61 -15.76
C ALA A 137 0.43 11.21 -15.79
N LYS A 138 1.23 10.97 -14.74
CA LYS A 138 2.58 11.54 -14.57
C LYS A 138 3.62 10.60 -13.94
N GLY A 139 3.20 9.48 -13.35
CA GLY A 139 4.09 8.52 -12.70
C GLY A 139 4.28 7.19 -13.45
N PHE A 140 5.15 6.32 -12.93
CA PHE A 140 5.34 4.94 -13.38
C PHE A 140 5.09 3.96 -12.24
N HIS A 141 4.54 2.78 -12.54
CA HIS A 141 4.51 1.66 -11.62
C HIS A 141 5.57 0.65 -12.06
N VAL A 142 6.46 0.25 -11.15
CA VAL A 142 7.36 -0.89 -11.37
C VAL A 142 6.93 -2.00 -10.42
N THR A 143 6.93 -3.24 -10.90
CA THR A 143 6.65 -4.43 -10.09
C THR A 143 7.70 -5.50 -10.35
N LEU A 144 8.05 -6.30 -9.33
CA LEU A 144 8.93 -7.46 -9.46
C LEU A 144 8.24 -8.65 -8.80
N VAL A 145 8.21 -9.82 -9.44
CA VAL A 145 7.73 -11.06 -8.79
C VAL A 145 8.54 -11.33 -7.52
N ALA A 146 7.91 -11.81 -6.46
CA ALA A 146 8.60 -12.20 -5.25
C ALA A 146 8.07 -13.55 -4.76
N LEU A 147 8.75 -14.63 -5.14
CA LEU A 147 8.48 -15.98 -4.64
C LEU A 147 8.54 -16.05 -3.09
N PRO A 148 9.46 -15.34 -2.40
CA PRO A 148 9.42 -15.21 -0.94
C PRO A 148 8.10 -14.64 -0.38
N GLY A 149 7.43 -13.78 -1.14
CA GLY A 149 6.17 -13.16 -0.77
C GLY A 149 4.92 -14.01 -1.01
N PHE A 150 5.04 -15.24 -1.51
CA PHE A 150 3.89 -16.10 -1.81
C PHE A 150 3.24 -16.69 -0.55
N HIS A 151 3.98 -16.83 0.55
CA HIS A 151 3.42 -17.32 1.81
C HIS A 151 2.78 -16.17 2.60
N PRO A 152 1.49 -16.25 2.98
CA PRO A 152 0.82 -15.18 3.68
C PRO A 152 1.19 -15.13 5.16
N LEU A 153 1.83 -14.05 5.62
CA LEU A 153 2.18 -13.84 7.03
C LEU A 153 1.70 -12.45 7.52
N VAL A 154 1.54 -12.27 8.83
CA VAL A 154 0.93 -11.06 9.42
C VAL A 154 1.81 -9.81 9.27
N HIS A 155 3.13 -9.99 9.15
CA HIS A 155 4.13 -8.92 9.04
C HIS A 155 4.53 -8.55 7.60
N VAL A 156 4.12 -9.33 6.59
CA VAL A 156 4.51 -9.12 5.19
C VAL A 156 4.29 -7.68 4.69
N PRO A 157 3.19 -6.97 5.01
CA PRO A 157 3.03 -5.58 4.58
C PRO A 157 4.09 -4.63 5.15
N ALA A 158 4.59 -4.87 6.36
CA ALA A 158 5.66 -4.08 6.98
C ALA A 158 7.04 -4.45 6.38
N LEU A 159 7.28 -5.74 6.15
CA LEU A 159 8.48 -6.27 5.47
C LEU A 159 8.60 -5.67 4.07
N VAL A 160 7.55 -5.82 3.24
CA VAL A 160 7.49 -5.29 1.87
C VAL A 160 7.70 -3.78 1.85
N LYS A 161 7.10 -3.03 2.79
CA LYS A 161 7.34 -1.58 2.91
C LYS A 161 8.83 -1.28 3.15
N LEU A 162 9.46 -1.97 4.10
CA LEU A 162 10.88 -1.78 4.43
C LEU A 162 11.79 -2.16 3.24
N LEU A 163 11.50 -3.29 2.59
CA LEU A 163 12.25 -3.81 1.46
C LEU A 163 12.16 -2.88 0.25
N CYS A 164 10.95 -2.52 -0.20
CA CYS A 164 10.76 -1.65 -1.36
C CYS A 164 11.36 -0.25 -1.15
N LEU A 165 11.19 0.35 0.04
CA LEU A 165 11.82 1.64 0.38
C LEU A 165 13.34 1.55 0.44
N THR A 166 13.89 0.44 0.94
CA THR A 166 15.33 0.19 0.96
C THR A 166 15.90 0.06 -0.44
N ILE A 167 15.23 -0.68 -1.32
CA ILE A 167 15.61 -0.83 -2.74
C ILE A 167 15.54 0.51 -3.46
N ALA A 168 14.45 1.26 -3.35
CA ALA A 168 14.31 2.57 -4.01
C ALA A 168 15.38 3.57 -3.53
N ARG A 169 15.71 3.57 -2.23
CA ARG A 169 16.81 4.36 -1.66
C ARG A 169 18.17 3.92 -2.19
N LYS A 170 18.46 2.61 -2.27
CA LYS A 170 19.71 2.08 -2.86
C LYS A 170 19.82 2.44 -4.36
N ALA A 171 18.70 2.48 -5.09
CA ALA A 171 18.63 2.88 -6.50
C ALA A 171 18.66 4.41 -6.74
N GLY A 172 18.49 5.25 -5.70
CA GLY A 172 18.36 6.71 -5.86
C GLY A 172 17.07 7.15 -6.57
N ALA A 173 15.99 6.38 -6.44
CA ALA A 173 14.67 6.63 -7.02
C ALA A 173 13.64 7.04 -5.96
N THR A 174 12.71 7.92 -6.31
CA THR A 174 11.63 8.43 -5.44
C THR A 174 10.36 7.62 -5.63
N ILE A 175 9.68 7.24 -4.54
CA ILE A 175 8.40 6.50 -4.58
C ILE A 175 7.38 7.04 -3.56
N ASP A 176 6.08 6.82 -3.82
CA ASP A 176 5.04 6.94 -2.79
C ASP A 176 5.25 5.83 -1.73
N SER A 177 5.26 6.21 -0.45
CA SER A 177 5.34 5.26 0.67
C SER A 177 3.96 4.84 1.21
N ALA A 178 2.87 5.42 0.70
CA ALA A 178 1.50 5.10 1.08
C ALA A 178 0.90 3.91 0.30
N VAL A 179 1.58 3.38 -0.72
CA VAL A 179 1.12 2.17 -1.44
C VAL A 179 1.20 0.88 -0.63
N TYR A 180 1.93 0.89 0.49
CA TYR A 180 2.13 -0.30 1.33
C TYR A 180 1.11 -0.44 2.47
N ASP A 181 -0.06 0.19 2.37
CA ASP A 181 -1.20 -0.13 3.25
C ASP A 181 -1.74 -1.53 2.92
N ARG A 182 -2.10 -2.29 3.96
CA ARG A 182 -2.53 -3.70 3.83
C ARG A 182 -3.75 -3.89 2.92
N GLN A 183 -4.58 -2.86 2.75
CA GLN A 183 -5.78 -2.85 1.91
C GLN A 183 -5.69 -1.85 0.73
N ARG A 184 -4.48 -1.36 0.39
CA ARG A 184 -4.23 -0.44 -0.73
C ARG A 184 -4.72 -1.02 -2.05
N LEU A 185 -5.45 -0.21 -2.79
CA LEU A 185 -5.79 -0.43 -4.19
C LEU A 185 -4.68 0.06 -5.12
N PHE A 186 -4.39 -0.74 -6.14
CA PHE A 186 -3.40 -0.44 -7.18
C PHE A 186 -4.04 -0.66 -8.54
N ARG A 187 -3.81 0.27 -9.48
CA ARG A 187 -4.55 0.24 -10.76
C ARG A 187 -4.08 -0.92 -11.63
N LEU A 188 -5.03 -1.68 -12.17
CA LEU A 188 -4.75 -2.88 -12.96
C LEU A 188 -4.14 -2.53 -14.33
N PRO A 189 -3.32 -3.41 -14.94
CA PRO A 189 -2.79 -3.22 -16.29
C PRO A 189 -3.88 -2.86 -17.30
N ASN A 190 -3.51 -2.15 -18.37
CA ASN A 190 -4.36 -1.77 -19.50
C ASN A 190 -5.61 -0.91 -19.19
N THR A 191 -5.98 -0.71 -17.93
CA THR A 191 -7.09 0.16 -17.53
C THR A 191 -6.88 1.62 -17.93
N ARG A 192 -7.94 2.22 -18.48
CA ARG A 192 -7.96 3.60 -18.96
C ARG A 192 -8.07 4.61 -17.82
N HIS A 193 -7.18 5.60 -17.77
CA HIS A 193 -7.18 6.63 -16.72
C HIS A 193 -8.21 7.73 -17.03
N PRO A 194 -9.15 8.04 -16.10
CA PRO A 194 -10.36 8.82 -16.42
C PRO A 194 -10.10 10.26 -16.85
N ARG A 195 -9.03 10.90 -16.36
CA ARG A 195 -8.74 12.33 -16.65
C ARG A 195 -7.95 12.57 -17.95
N THR A 196 -7.47 11.52 -18.60
CA THR A 196 -6.58 11.65 -19.77
C THR A 196 -6.93 10.71 -20.93
N GLY A 197 -7.75 9.68 -20.67
CA GLY A 197 -8.13 8.69 -21.67
C GLY A 197 -7.01 7.73 -22.08
N LEU A 198 -5.87 7.73 -21.37
CA LEU A 198 -4.70 6.88 -21.66
C LEU A 198 -4.65 5.65 -20.73
N HIS A 199 -4.21 4.51 -21.26
CA HIS A 199 -4.17 3.22 -20.57
C HIS A 199 -3.00 3.11 -19.56
N LYS A 200 -3.08 2.19 -18.59
CA LYS A 200 -1.90 1.70 -17.85
C LYS A 200 -1.08 0.79 -18.77
N ARG A 201 -0.31 1.41 -19.67
CA ARG A 201 0.51 0.75 -20.69
C ARG A 201 1.71 0.05 -20.04
N PHE A 202 1.81 -1.27 -20.24
CA PHE A 202 3.04 -2.04 -20.01
C PHE A 202 4.14 -1.57 -20.98
N LEU A 203 5.40 -1.63 -20.54
CA LEU A 203 6.58 -1.30 -21.33
C LEU A 203 7.61 -2.42 -21.16
N GLU A 204 8.25 -2.84 -22.25
CA GLU A 204 9.43 -3.69 -22.17
C GLU A 204 10.64 -2.87 -21.64
N PRO A 205 11.66 -3.50 -21.02
CA PRO A 205 12.85 -2.76 -20.54
C PRO A 205 13.50 -1.91 -21.64
N GLU A 206 13.57 -2.43 -22.86
CA GLU A 206 14.06 -1.77 -24.06
C GLU A 206 13.22 -0.53 -24.41
N GLU A 207 11.89 -0.61 -24.27
CA GLU A 207 11.01 0.55 -24.43
C GLU A 207 11.28 1.60 -23.35
N LEU A 208 11.43 1.19 -22.09
CA LEU A 208 11.71 2.11 -20.98
C LEU A 208 13.02 2.87 -21.19
N PHE A 209 14.09 2.22 -21.65
CA PHE A 209 15.39 2.88 -21.87
C PHE A 209 15.47 3.66 -23.19
N ARG A 210 14.81 3.21 -24.27
CA ARG A 210 14.90 3.82 -25.61
C ARG A 210 13.93 4.97 -25.85
N LEU A 211 12.73 4.93 -25.29
CA LEU A 211 11.68 5.92 -25.58
C LEU A 211 11.85 7.22 -24.77
N ASN A 212 11.24 8.31 -25.23
CA ASN A 212 11.06 9.53 -24.43
C ASN A 212 9.64 9.59 -23.84
N ALA A 213 9.40 10.56 -22.96
CA ALA A 213 8.12 10.74 -22.27
C ALA A 213 6.92 10.85 -23.23
N ASP A 214 7.10 11.44 -24.41
CA ASP A 214 6.01 11.64 -25.38
C ASP A 214 5.71 10.38 -26.20
N ARG A 215 6.72 9.60 -26.59
CA ARG A 215 6.50 8.29 -27.24
C ARG A 215 5.87 7.28 -26.27
N VAL A 216 6.17 7.36 -24.96
CA VAL A 216 5.45 6.58 -23.92
C VAL A 216 3.96 6.97 -23.86
N ARG A 217 3.64 8.28 -23.84
CA ARG A 217 2.24 8.76 -23.90
C ARG A 217 1.52 8.35 -25.18
N GLU A 218 2.23 8.28 -26.30
CA GLU A 218 1.69 7.89 -27.61
C GLU A 218 1.32 6.40 -27.66
N LEU A 219 2.20 5.51 -27.20
CA LEU A 219 1.88 4.08 -27.05
C LEU A 219 0.67 3.86 -26.12
N ALA A 220 0.59 4.65 -25.05
CA ALA A 220 -0.48 4.58 -24.06
C ALA A 220 -1.87 4.99 -24.53
N ARG A 221 -2.01 5.40 -25.81
CA ARG A 221 -3.32 5.54 -26.47
C ARG A 221 -3.99 4.19 -26.72
N ASN A 222 -3.24 3.08 -26.62
CA ASN A 222 -3.71 1.72 -26.79
C ASN A 222 -3.28 0.85 -25.59
N PRO A 223 -3.97 -0.27 -25.32
CA PRO A 223 -3.52 -1.28 -24.37
C PRO A 223 -2.24 -2.02 -24.84
N ALA A 224 -1.78 -2.95 -24.01
CA ALA A 224 -0.66 -3.85 -24.22
C ALA A 224 -1.11 -5.28 -23.90
N GLY A 225 -1.50 -6.06 -24.92
CA GLY A 225 -1.83 -7.49 -24.78
C GLY A 225 -0.58 -8.36 -24.70
N TYR A 226 0.21 -8.19 -23.64
CA TYR A 226 1.40 -8.99 -23.36
C TYR A 226 1.08 -10.03 -22.28
N GLY A 227 1.80 -11.16 -22.27
CA GLY A 227 1.75 -12.09 -21.15
C GLY A 227 2.25 -11.46 -19.85
N VAL A 228 1.72 -11.90 -18.70
CA VAL A 228 2.25 -11.52 -17.38
C VAL A 228 3.71 -11.97 -17.21
N PRO A 229 4.62 -11.16 -16.64
CA PRO A 229 5.98 -11.59 -16.29
C PRO A 229 6.00 -12.81 -15.34
N VAL A 230 6.76 -13.85 -15.72
CA VAL A 230 6.87 -15.14 -15.00
C VAL A 230 8.33 -15.44 -14.71
N VAL A 231 8.63 -15.83 -13.47
CA VAL A 231 9.91 -16.43 -13.08
C VAL A 231 9.73 -17.90 -12.77
N CYS A 232 10.63 -18.73 -13.33
CA CYS A 232 10.67 -20.17 -13.08
C CYS A 232 11.55 -20.54 -11.88
N GLU A 233 12.49 -19.65 -11.50
CA GLU A 233 13.52 -19.87 -10.49
C GLU A 233 13.56 -18.69 -9.49
N ASP A 234 13.89 -18.97 -8.24
CA ASP A 234 14.04 -17.94 -7.20
C ASP A 234 15.43 -17.27 -7.28
N SER A 235 15.52 -16.03 -6.81
CA SER A 235 16.80 -15.34 -6.67
C SER A 235 17.27 -15.43 -5.23
N GLU A 236 18.41 -16.09 -4.98
CA GLU A 236 19.00 -16.15 -3.64
C GLU A 236 19.22 -14.73 -3.08
N THR A 237 19.64 -13.77 -3.91
CA THR A 237 19.79 -12.36 -3.50
C THR A 237 18.46 -11.68 -3.12
N LEU A 238 17.34 -12.07 -3.73
CA LEU A 238 16.00 -11.58 -3.34
C LEU A 238 15.51 -12.25 -2.06
N ALA A 239 15.75 -13.56 -1.92
CA ALA A 239 15.48 -14.32 -0.70
C ALA A 239 16.28 -13.77 0.50
N ASP A 240 17.54 -13.40 0.29
CA ASP A 240 18.41 -12.80 1.31
C ASP A 240 17.95 -11.39 1.69
N ASP A 241 17.68 -10.50 0.73
CA ASP A 241 17.10 -9.17 1.01
C ASP A 241 15.75 -9.29 1.76
N TRP A 242 14.95 -10.31 1.45
CA TRP A 242 13.69 -10.59 2.13
C TRP A 242 13.91 -11.06 3.57
N CYS A 243 14.83 -11.99 3.80
CA CYS A 243 15.25 -12.43 5.15
C CYS A 243 15.82 -11.26 5.97
N ASP A 244 16.64 -10.39 5.39
CA ASP A 244 17.21 -9.22 6.05
C ASP A 244 16.14 -8.21 6.45
N ALA A 245 15.15 -7.96 5.58
CA ALA A 245 14.00 -7.12 5.88
C ALA A 245 13.09 -7.76 6.95
N GLU A 246 12.85 -9.07 6.88
CA GLU A 246 12.05 -9.82 7.84
C GLU A 246 12.68 -9.77 9.24
N ALA A 247 13.98 -10.07 9.34
CA ALA A 247 14.72 -10.05 10.59
C ALA A 247 14.79 -8.63 11.19
N GLN A 248 14.82 -7.57 10.38
CA GLN A 248 14.67 -6.19 10.87
C GLN A 248 13.27 -5.93 11.45
N ILE A 249 12.20 -6.35 10.78
CA ILE A 249 10.83 -6.21 11.30
C ILE A 249 10.63 -7.00 12.60
N ILE A 250 11.17 -8.22 12.68
CA ILE A 250 11.08 -9.06 13.88
C ILE A 250 11.88 -8.48 15.05
N ARG A 251 13.11 -7.98 14.82
CA ARG A 251 13.90 -7.29 15.86
C ARG A 251 13.28 -5.96 16.31
N ALA A 252 12.51 -5.30 15.44
CA ALA A 252 11.80 -4.07 15.77
C ALA A 252 10.43 -4.30 16.44
N ALA A 253 9.90 -5.52 16.39
CA ALA A 253 8.70 -5.91 17.11
C ALA A 253 9.05 -6.20 18.59
N PRO A 254 8.37 -5.59 19.57
CA PRO A 254 8.52 -6.02 20.97
C PRO A 254 8.06 -7.46 21.13
N ILE A 255 8.68 -8.19 22.09
CA ILE A 255 8.41 -9.62 22.34
C ILE A 255 6.95 -9.80 22.79
N GLY A 256 6.08 -10.16 21.85
CA GLY A 256 4.66 -10.38 22.09
C GLY A 256 3.76 -9.68 21.08
N VAL A 257 3.58 -10.28 19.89
CA VAL A 257 2.52 -9.90 18.94
C VAL A 257 1.76 -11.16 18.48
N SER A 258 0.95 -11.69 19.38
CA SER A 258 -0.33 -12.28 18.98
C SER A 258 -1.34 -11.15 18.70
N GLY A 259 -2.43 -11.47 18.00
CA GLY A 259 -3.34 -10.45 17.43
C GLY A 259 -4.10 -9.61 18.47
N VAL A 260 -4.50 -8.42 18.03
CA VAL A 260 -5.26 -7.40 18.79
C VAL A 260 -4.56 -6.91 20.06
N ALA A 261 -4.01 -5.70 19.98
CA ALA A 261 -3.72 -4.90 21.17
C ALA A 261 -5.04 -4.52 21.88
N ARG A 262 -5.50 -5.39 22.80
CA ARG A 262 -6.26 -4.90 23.96
C ARG A 262 -5.41 -3.79 24.59
N ARG A 263 -5.99 -2.61 24.78
CA ARG A 263 -5.34 -1.51 25.53
C ARG A 263 -5.35 -1.81 27.03
N GLU A 264 -4.72 -2.89 27.44
CA GLU A 264 -4.20 -3.02 28.81
C GLU A 264 -2.86 -2.27 28.82
N ALA A 265 -2.80 -1.19 29.59
CA ALA A 265 -1.75 -0.19 29.44
C ALA A 265 -0.41 -0.67 30.02
N PRO A 266 0.71 -0.54 29.28
CA PRO A 266 2.02 -0.47 29.90
C PRO A 266 2.05 0.72 30.88
N SER A 267 2.61 0.52 32.07
CA SER A 267 2.74 1.59 33.09
C SER A 267 3.86 2.59 32.72
N SER A 268 3.64 3.37 31.67
CA SER A 268 4.44 4.55 31.32
C SER A 268 3.52 5.70 30.87
N ALA A 269 3.94 6.94 31.11
CA ALA A 269 3.05 8.10 31.05
C ALA A 269 2.42 8.32 29.65
N PRO A 270 1.13 8.71 29.56
CA PRO A 270 0.43 8.86 28.29
C PRO A 270 1.06 9.95 27.42
N THR A 271 1.86 9.53 26.44
CA THR A 271 2.57 10.43 25.54
C THR A 271 1.62 10.93 24.45
N VAL A 272 1.36 12.24 24.44
CA VAL A 272 0.48 12.91 23.46
C VAL A 272 0.91 12.54 22.02
N PRO A 273 0.04 11.91 21.21
CA PRO A 273 0.42 11.44 19.87
C PRO A 273 0.89 12.56 18.94
N LYS A 274 1.81 12.23 18.02
CA LYS A 274 2.47 13.20 17.14
C LYS A 274 1.48 14.15 16.47
N PHE A 275 0.40 13.63 15.87
CA PHE A 275 -0.58 14.45 15.14
C PHE A 275 -1.30 15.49 16.02
N VAL A 276 -1.46 15.24 17.33
CA VAL A 276 -2.06 16.20 18.27
C VAL A 276 -1.04 17.31 18.59
N ARG A 277 0.24 16.96 18.75
CA ARG A 277 1.32 17.94 18.92
C ARG A 277 1.52 18.79 17.66
N ASP A 278 1.43 18.16 16.48
CA ASP A 278 1.50 18.84 15.18
C ASP A 278 0.33 19.84 15.00
N PHE A 279 -0.87 19.49 15.48
CA PHE A 279 -2.06 20.34 15.41
C PHE A 279 -2.01 21.53 16.37
N ILE A 280 -1.48 21.34 17.59
CA ILE A 280 -1.35 22.42 18.58
C ILE A 280 -0.14 23.33 18.25
N GLY A 281 0.95 22.76 17.72
CA GLY A 281 2.24 23.42 17.49
C GLY A 281 2.32 24.40 16.32
N PHE A 282 1.20 25.01 15.90
CA PHE A 282 1.12 26.03 14.84
C PHE A 282 1.75 25.64 13.48
N GLY A 283 1.73 24.35 13.11
CA GLY A 283 2.15 23.94 11.77
C GLY A 283 1.20 24.45 10.68
N ASP A 284 1.72 24.68 9.46
CA ASP A 284 0.95 25.05 8.27
C ASP A 284 0.04 23.90 7.79
N ILE A 285 -1.06 23.65 8.49
CA ILE A 285 -2.09 22.67 8.11
C ILE A 285 -2.94 23.26 6.99
N THR A 286 -2.33 23.32 5.81
CA THR A 286 -2.92 23.77 4.54
C THR A 286 -3.82 22.72 3.88
N ASP A 287 -3.85 21.50 4.42
CA ASP A 287 -4.59 20.36 3.84
C ASP A 287 -6.12 20.43 4.02
N THR A 288 -6.82 19.68 3.18
CA THR A 288 -8.27 19.50 3.10
C THR A 288 -8.88 18.74 4.30
N GLY A 289 -8.06 18.07 5.12
CA GLY A 289 -8.52 17.24 6.24
C GLY A 289 -8.78 17.95 7.58
N ARG A 290 -8.61 19.28 7.67
CA ARG A 290 -8.59 20.06 8.94
C ARG A 290 -9.68 19.69 9.97
N ALA A 291 -10.95 19.65 9.55
CA ALA A 291 -12.08 19.32 10.42
C ALA A 291 -12.02 17.89 11.01
N VAL A 292 -11.54 16.92 10.22
CA VAL A 292 -11.38 15.52 10.65
C VAL A 292 -10.20 15.38 11.60
N THR A 293 -9.12 16.13 11.38
CA THR A 293 -7.97 16.16 12.30
C THR A 293 -8.37 16.75 13.66
N LEU A 294 -9.12 17.86 13.67
CA LEU A 294 -9.66 18.48 14.88
C LEU A 294 -10.49 17.49 15.72
N PHE A 295 -11.44 16.78 15.10
CA PHE A 295 -12.22 15.73 15.75
C PHE A 295 -11.33 14.66 16.39
N ARG A 296 -10.31 14.18 15.66
CA ARG A 296 -9.38 13.14 16.15
C ARG A 296 -8.52 13.64 17.32
N CYS A 297 -8.11 14.91 17.32
CA CYS A 297 -7.39 15.51 18.45
C CYS A 297 -8.29 15.58 19.69
N ALA A 298 -9.52 16.07 19.53
CA ALA A 298 -10.48 16.20 20.63
C ALA A 298 -10.88 14.84 21.23
N ALA A 299 -11.08 13.82 20.37
CA ALA A 299 -11.35 12.45 20.80
C ALA A 299 -10.17 11.87 21.61
N VAL A 300 -8.94 11.93 21.10
CA VAL A 300 -7.77 11.33 21.77
C VAL A 300 -7.42 12.02 23.10
N LEU A 301 -7.55 13.35 23.21
CA LEU A 301 -7.37 14.02 24.50
C LEU A 301 -8.46 13.62 25.52
N SER A 302 -9.70 13.44 25.06
CA SER A 302 -10.82 13.02 25.91
C SER A 302 -10.74 11.54 26.32
N GLU A 303 -10.30 10.64 25.42
CA GLU A 303 -9.90 9.25 25.75
C GLU A 303 -8.82 9.23 26.83
N SER A 304 -7.86 10.17 26.76
CA SER A 304 -6.78 10.33 27.76
C SER A 304 -7.26 10.96 29.08
N GLY A 305 -8.57 11.13 29.27
CA GLY A 305 -9.17 11.69 30.49
C GLY A 305 -9.06 13.21 30.64
N THR A 306 -8.64 13.94 29.60
CA THR A 306 -8.49 15.40 29.64
C THR A 306 -9.87 16.07 29.80
N PRO A 307 -10.07 17.01 30.76
CA PRO A 307 -11.36 17.65 30.96
C PRO A 307 -11.83 18.42 29.70
N PRO A 308 -13.14 18.39 29.35
CA PRO A 308 -13.67 19.04 28.14
C PRO A 308 -13.28 20.51 27.94
N ALA A 309 -13.19 21.30 29.02
CA ALA A 309 -12.75 22.69 28.97
C ALA A 309 -11.28 22.84 28.53
N VAL A 310 -10.41 21.93 28.99
CA VAL A 310 -8.99 21.89 28.59
C VAL A 310 -8.85 21.39 27.14
N VAL A 311 -9.66 20.42 26.73
CA VAL A 311 -9.69 19.95 25.32
C VAL A 311 -10.08 21.08 24.36
N ARG A 312 -11.08 21.91 24.72
CA ARG A 312 -11.44 23.12 23.95
C ARG A 312 -10.29 24.13 23.94
N GLY A 313 -9.82 24.55 25.11
CA GLY A 313 -8.77 25.58 25.24
C GLY A 313 -7.45 25.23 24.54
N LEU A 314 -7.12 23.95 24.37
CA LEU A 314 -5.92 23.51 23.62
C LEU A 314 -6.11 23.44 22.11
N LEU A 315 -7.34 23.34 21.59
CA LEU A 315 -7.61 23.00 20.19
C LEU A 315 -8.41 24.07 19.43
N GLU A 316 -9.15 24.93 20.11
CA GLU A 316 -10.03 25.94 19.52
C GLU A 316 -9.25 27.04 18.80
N GLU A 317 -8.23 27.64 19.43
CA GLU A 317 -7.40 28.66 18.80
C GLU A 317 -6.57 28.12 17.61
N PRO A 318 -5.89 26.95 17.70
CA PRO A 318 -5.24 26.34 16.53
C PRO A 318 -6.22 26.00 15.40
N ALA A 319 -7.45 25.54 15.72
CA ALA A 319 -8.46 25.25 14.72
C ALA A 319 -8.93 26.50 13.96
N LEU A 320 -9.19 27.60 14.67
CA LEU A 320 -9.55 28.90 14.08
C LEU A 320 -8.39 29.48 13.26
N LYS A 321 -7.15 29.39 13.77
CA LYS A 321 -5.93 29.76 13.01
C LYS A 321 -5.72 28.91 11.77
N SER A 322 -6.18 27.64 11.78
CA SER A 322 -6.20 26.78 10.58
C SER A 322 -7.31 27.15 9.58
N GLY A 323 -8.07 28.24 9.79
CA GLY A 323 -9.07 28.73 8.84
C GLY A 323 -10.33 27.87 8.75
N LEU A 324 -10.67 27.11 9.80
CA LEU A 324 -11.97 26.45 9.92
C LEU A 324 -13.05 27.45 10.33
N ASP A 325 -14.27 27.29 9.79
CA ASP A 325 -15.43 28.06 10.24
C ASP A 325 -15.73 27.78 11.73
N PRO A 326 -16.01 28.82 12.56
CA PRO A 326 -16.24 28.64 14.00
C PRO A 326 -17.32 27.62 14.37
N ARG A 327 -18.38 27.47 13.56
CA ARG A 327 -19.45 26.49 13.81
C ARG A 327 -18.99 25.07 13.52
N GLU A 328 -18.12 24.89 12.52
CA GLU A 328 -17.48 23.60 12.25
C GLU A 328 -16.44 23.26 13.32
N VAL A 329 -15.71 24.26 13.84
CA VAL A 329 -14.81 24.09 15.01
C VAL A 329 -15.60 23.60 16.23
N GLU A 330 -16.67 24.30 16.61
CA GLU A 330 -17.52 23.90 17.74
C GLU A 330 -18.09 22.48 17.56
N LYS A 331 -18.65 22.19 16.37
CA LYS A 331 -19.23 20.90 16.01
C LYS A 331 -18.23 19.75 16.13
N GLN A 332 -17.02 19.91 15.61
CA GLN A 332 -16.00 18.85 15.64
C GLN A 332 -15.38 18.68 17.05
N LEU A 333 -15.22 19.77 17.81
CA LEU A 333 -14.84 19.71 19.23
C LEU A 333 -15.90 18.96 20.05
N ALA A 334 -17.18 19.32 19.91
CA ALA A 334 -18.29 18.68 20.61
C ALA A 334 -18.42 17.19 20.24
N ALA A 335 -18.31 16.86 18.95
CA ALA A 335 -18.35 15.48 18.47
C ALA A 335 -17.15 14.66 18.98
N GLY A 336 -15.93 15.21 18.96
CA GLY A 336 -14.72 14.52 19.43
C GLY A 336 -14.74 14.28 20.94
N ILE A 337 -15.09 15.31 21.73
CA ILE A 337 -15.26 15.18 23.19
C ILE A 337 -16.36 14.15 23.52
N GLY A 338 -17.50 14.22 22.84
CA GLY A 338 -18.61 13.27 22.98
C GLY A 338 -18.29 11.84 22.50
N HIS A 339 -17.24 11.66 21.68
CA HIS A 339 -16.73 10.35 21.29
C HIS A 339 -15.83 9.78 22.39
N GLY A 340 -14.78 10.51 22.81
CA GLY A 340 -13.85 10.05 23.84
C GLY A 340 -14.52 9.81 25.20
N GLY A 341 -15.52 10.62 25.56
CA GLY A 341 -16.30 10.43 26.79
C GLY A 341 -17.12 9.13 26.84
N LYS A 342 -17.50 8.55 25.68
CA LYS A 342 -18.24 7.28 25.62
C LYS A 342 -17.35 6.06 25.87
N GLY A 343 -16.05 6.16 25.61
CA GLY A 343 -15.07 5.09 25.86
C GLY A 343 -14.73 4.85 27.34
N ARG A 344 -15.50 5.44 28.28
CA ARG A 344 -15.28 5.38 29.73
C ARG A 344 -16.48 4.85 30.52
N VAL A 345 -17.48 4.26 29.83
CA VAL A 345 -18.73 3.74 30.43
C VAL A 345 -18.86 2.22 30.23
N THR A 346 -17.72 1.55 29.99
CA THR A 346 -17.57 0.09 29.82
C THR A 346 -16.25 -0.34 30.44
#